data_AF-A0A484X5T2-F1
#
_entry.id   AF-A0A484X5T2-F1
#
_cell.length_a   1.000
_cell.length_b   1.000
_cell.length_c   1.000
_cell.angle_alpha   90.00
_cell.angle_beta   90.00
_cell.angle_gamma   90.00
#
_symmetry.space_group_name_H-M   'P 1'
#
loop_
_entity.id
_entity.type
_entity.pdbx_description
1 polymer ?
#
loop_
_entity_poly.entity_id
_entity_poly.type
_entity_poly.pdbx_seq_one_letter_code
_entity_poly.pdbx_strand_id
1 'polypeptide(L)'
;MWEQGDAQAREHVERYLDLLAVCLGNILTIVDPDLLVIGGGLSNFTAITEQLSGRLPRHLLPVARVPRIERARHGDAGGMRGAAFLHLTD
;
A
#
# COMPACT_ATOMS: atom_id res chain seq x y z
N MET A 1 -12.61 10.78 -14.26
CA MET A 1 -13.86 10.60 -13.50
C MET A 1 -13.66 10.83 -12.01
N TRP A 2 -12.85 10.04 -11.29
CA TRP A 2 -12.56 10.31 -9.87
C TRP A 2 -11.89 11.69 -9.65
N GLU A 3 -10.85 12.01 -10.41
CA GLU A 3 -10.16 13.32 -10.35
C GLU A 3 -11.06 14.49 -10.74
N GLN A 4 -12.05 14.23 -11.60
CA GLN A 4 -13.07 15.20 -12.02
C GLN A 4 -14.19 15.36 -10.98
N GLY A 5 -14.11 14.59 -9.89
CA GLY A 5 -15.03 14.67 -8.78
C GLY A 5 -16.37 13.97 -8.96
N ASP A 6 -16.44 12.99 -9.85
CA ASP A 6 -17.61 12.14 -9.97
C ASP A 6 -17.94 11.44 -8.63
N ALA A 7 -19.21 11.52 -8.22
CA ALA A 7 -19.65 11.06 -6.90
C ALA A 7 -19.54 9.53 -6.76
N GLN A 8 -19.92 8.78 -7.80
CA GLN A 8 -19.88 7.32 -7.78
C GLN A 8 -18.44 6.81 -7.77
N ALA A 9 -17.55 7.43 -8.56
CA ALA A 9 -16.14 7.12 -8.56
C ALA A 9 -15.51 7.37 -7.18
N ARG A 10 -15.86 8.47 -6.50
CA ARG A 10 -15.38 8.74 -5.13
C ARG A 10 -15.86 7.68 -4.15
N GLU A 11 -17.15 7.35 -4.16
CA GLU A 11 -17.70 6.30 -3.30
C GLU A 11 -17.05 4.93 -3.55
N HIS A 12 -16.74 4.62 -4.81
CA HIS A 12 -16.02 3.40 -5.16
C HIS A 12 -14.60 3.39 -4.58
N VAL A 13 -13.86 4.49 -4.73
CA VAL A 13 -12.49 4.61 -4.18
C VAL A 13 -12.49 4.50 -2.67
N GLU A 14 -13.44 5.14 -1.97
CA GLU A 14 -13.56 5.01 -0.51
C GLU A 14 -13.76 3.55 -0.08
N ARG A 15 -14.70 2.84 -0.72
CA ARG A 15 -14.94 1.41 -0.45
C ARG A 15 -13.70 0.55 -0.75
N TYR A 16 -13.00 0.84 -1.84
CA TYR A 16 -11.78 0.13 -2.19
C TYR A 16 -10.67 0.33 -1.14
N LEU A 17 -10.45 1.57 -0.68
CA LEU A 17 -9.44 1.88 0.32
C LEU A 17 -9.76 1.28 1.69
N ASP A 18 -11.02 1.26 2.10
CA ASP A 18 -11.45 0.60 3.33
C ASP A 18 -11.25 -0.93 3.24
N LEU A 19 -11.61 -1.56 2.12
CA LEU A 19 -11.37 -2.99 1.90
C LEU A 19 -9.86 -3.31 1.94
N LEU A 20 -9.04 -2.50 1.27
CA LEU A 20 -7.59 -2.66 1.28
C LEU A 20 -7.02 -2.56 2.69
N ALA A 21 -7.51 -1.60 3.50
CA ALA A 21 -7.08 -1.43 4.89
C ALA A 21 -7.45 -2.63 5.77
N VAL A 22 -8.63 -3.22 5.59
CA VAL A 22 -9.05 -4.45 6.30
C VAL A 22 -8.11 -5.62 5.95
N CYS A 23 -7.85 -5.85 4.67
CA CYS A 23 -6.98 -6.93 4.23
C CYS A 23 -5.53 -6.74 4.75
N LEU A 24 -5.00 -5.52 4.62
CA LEU A 24 -3.66 -5.20 5.08
C LEU A 24 -3.53 -5.26 6.61
N GLY A 25 -4.54 -4.85 7.37
CA GLY A 25 -4.49 -4.93 8.84
C GLY A 25 -4.17 -6.34 9.34
N ASN A 26 -4.78 -7.36 8.72
CA ASN A 26 -4.50 -8.77 9.03
C ASN A 26 -3.05 -9.16 8.68
N ILE A 27 -2.57 -8.80 7.49
CA ILE A 27 -1.22 -9.13 7.03
C ILE A 27 -0.17 -8.42 7.90
N LEU A 28 -0.35 -7.12 8.16
CA LEU A 28 0.57 -6.30 8.95
C LEU A 28 0.63 -6.74 10.41
N THR A 29 -0.47 -7.26 10.96
CA THR A 29 -0.46 -7.83 12.32
C THR A 29 0.45 -9.07 12.43
N ILE A 30 0.64 -9.81 11.34
CA ILE A 30 1.48 -11.02 11.32
C ILE A 30 2.93 -10.67 10.97
N VAL A 31 3.14 -9.77 10.00
CA VAL A 31 4.46 -9.49 9.42
C VAL A 31 5.18 -8.35 10.15
N ASP A 32 4.46 -7.37 10.67
CA ASP A 32 4.97 -6.14 11.33
C ASP A 32 6.19 -5.49 10.62
N PRO A 33 6.08 -5.12 9.33
CA PRO A 33 7.20 -4.55 8.60
C PRO A 33 7.45 -3.08 8.98
N ASP A 34 8.70 -2.62 8.89
CA ASP A 34 9.00 -1.18 9.03
C ASP A 34 8.52 -0.35 7.81
N LEU A 35 8.50 -0.97 6.62
CA LEU A 35 8.18 -0.32 5.35
C LEU A 35 7.30 -1.23 4.47
N LEU A 36 6.14 -0.71 4.08
CA LEU A 36 5.25 -1.29 3.06
C LEU A 36 5.41 -0.55 1.74
N VAL A 37 5.96 -1.22 0.73
CA VAL A 37 6.09 -0.69 -0.63
C VAL A 37 4.97 -1.22 -1.52
N ILE A 38 4.13 -0.35 -2.06
CA ILE A 38 3.01 -0.71 -2.95
C ILE A 38 3.47 -0.55 -4.41
N GLY A 39 3.43 -1.66 -5.16
CA GLY A 39 3.77 -1.71 -6.59
C GLY A 39 2.56 -1.95 -7.51
N GLY A 40 2.86 -2.24 -8.78
CA GLY A 40 1.84 -2.49 -9.81
C GLY A 40 1.16 -1.22 -10.33
N GLY A 41 0.31 -1.36 -11.35
CA GLY A 41 -0.32 -0.22 -12.03
C GLY A 41 -1.17 0.67 -11.12
N LEU A 42 -1.83 0.08 -10.12
CA LEU A 42 -2.65 0.83 -9.15
C LEU A 42 -1.80 1.70 -8.22
N SER A 43 -0.51 1.41 -8.00
CA SER A 43 0.34 2.26 -7.17
C SER A 43 0.54 3.68 -7.73
N ASN A 44 0.25 3.88 -9.02
CA ASN A 44 0.27 5.21 -9.65
C ASN A 44 -0.88 6.10 -9.16
N PHE A 45 -1.95 5.51 -8.61
CA PHE A 45 -3.05 6.22 -8.00
C PHE A 45 -2.67 6.64 -6.57
N THR A 46 -2.19 7.88 -6.43
CA THR A 46 -1.57 8.38 -5.19
C THR A 46 -2.49 8.35 -3.98
N ALA A 47 -3.81 8.41 -4.19
CA ALA A 47 -4.80 8.28 -3.12
C ALA A 47 -4.63 7.00 -2.28
N ILE A 48 -4.12 5.91 -2.89
CA ILE A 48 -3.81 4.68 -2.15
C ILE A 48 -2.74 4.95 -1.10
N THR A 49 -1.57 5.46 -1.51
CA THR A 49 -0.45 5.68 -0.58
C THR A 49 -0.72 6.82 0.40
N GLU A 50 -1.45 7.86 -0.02
CA GLU A 50 -1.70 9.05 0.81
C GLU A 50 -2.72 8.78 1.91
N GLN A 51 -3.79 8.03 1.60
CA GLN A 51 -4.92 7.93 2.51
C GLN A 51 -4.99 6.60 3.27
N LEU A 52 -4.24 5.57 2.86
CA LEU A 52 -4.26 4.26 3.52
C LEU A 52 -3.74 4.31 4.96
N SER A 53 -2.73 5.15 5.23
CA SER A 53 -2.13 5.32 6.56
C SER A 53 -3.15 5.71 7.62
N GLY A 54 -4.13 6.57 7.29
CA GLY A 54 -5.21 6.98 8.19
C GLY A 54 -6.28 5.90 8.40
N ARG A 55 -6.35 4.88 7.55
CA ARG A 55 -7.36 3.81 7.64
C ARG A 55 -6.86 2.60 8.41
N LEU A 56 -5.56 2.29 8.36
CA LEU A 56 -4.97 1.10 8.98
C LEU A 56 -5.10 1.00 10.52
N PRO A 57 -4.97 2.07 11.33
CA PRO A 57 -4.93 1.95 12.79
C PRO A 57 -6.11 1.18 13.39
N ARG A 58 -7.31 1.29 12.79
CA ARG A 58 -8.53 0.61 13.26
C ARG A 58 -8.51 -0.91 13.03
N HIS A 59 -7.57 -1.42 12.24
CA HIS A 59 -7.43 -2.82 11.84
C HIS A 59 -6.13 -3.46 12.36
N LEU A 60 -5.36 -2.74 13.16
CA LEU A 60 -4.13 -3.22 13.79
C LEU A 60 -4.34 -3.47 15.28
N LEU A 61 -3.37 -4.13 15.92
CA LEU A 61 -3.32 -4.23 17.37
C LEU A 61 -3.24 -2.82 17.99
N PRO A 62 -3.84 -2.57 19.18
CA PRO A 62 -3.83 -1.25 19.81
C PRO A 62 -2.44 -0.64 20.06
N VAL A 63 -1.41 -1.49 20.17
CA VAL A 63 -0.01 -1.09 20.42
C VAL A 63 0.84 -1.07 19.15
N ALA A 64 0.30 -1.54 18.02
CA ALA A 64 1.04 -1.60 16.77
C ALA A 64 1.20 -0.20 16.16
N ARG A 65 2.26 -0.04 15.37
CA ARG A 65 2.53 1.18 14.61
C ARG A 65 2.18 0.92 13.15
N VAL A 66 1.68 1.96 12.48
CA VAL A 66 1.48 1.88 11.02
C VAL A 66 2.86 1.90 10.36
N PRO A 67 3.16 0.96 9.44
CA PRO A 67 4.42 0.97 8.71
C PRO A 67 4.54 2.25 7.87
N ARG A 68 5.76 2.62 7.51
CA ARG A 68 5.92 3.63 6.44
C ARG A 68 5.31 3.07 5.15
N ILE A 69 4.49 3.85 4.45
CA ILE A 69 3.85 3.42 3.19
C ILE A 69 4.44 4.22 2.04
N GLU A 70 4.99 3.53 1.05
CA GLU A 70 5.65 4.15 -0.10
C GLU A 70 5.20 3.52 -1.42
N ARG A 71 5.22 4.31 -2.48
CA ARG A 71 5.07 3.81 -3.85
C ARG A 71 6.37 3.15 -4.32
N ALA A 72 6.26 2.04 -5.06
CA ALA A 72 7.40 1.39 -5.67
C ALA A 72 8.16 2.34 -6.60
N ARG A 73 9.48 2.46 -6.40
CA ARG A 73 10.34 3.39 -7.14
C ARG A 73 10.93 2.81 -8.42
N HIS A 74 10.91 1.49 -8.56
CA HIS A 74 11.72 0.79 -9.55
C HIS A 74 10.92 0.05 -10.64
N GLY A 75 9.58 0.12 -10.59
CA GLY A 75 8.66 -0.29 -11.66
C GLY A 75 9.12 -1.51 -12.45
N ASP A 76 9.17 -1.35 -13.78
CA ASP A 76 9.50 -2.41 -14.75
C ASP A 76 10.93 -2.97 -14.57
N ALA A 77 11.86 -2.14 -14.09
CA ALA A 77 13.22 -2.58 -13.79
C ALA A 77 13.32 -3.36 -12.46
N GLY A 78 12.24 -3.39 -11.66
CA GLY A 78 12.21 -4.02 -10.34
C GLY A 78 12.51 -5.52 -10.39
N GLY A 79 12.00 -6.23 -11.39
CA GLY A 79 12.24 -7.67 -11.55
C GLY A 79 13.71 -8.01 -11.81
N MET A 80 14.33 -7.34 -12.78
CA MET A 80 15.75 -7.55 -13.09
C MET A 80 16.67 -7.16 -11.93
N ARG A 81 16.37 -6.05 -11.25
CA ARG A 81 17.12 -5.62 -10.06
C ARG A 81 17.00 -6.64 -8.93
N GLY A 82 15.79 -7.11 -8.64
CA GLY A 82 15.55 -8.12 -7.62
C GLY A 82 16.33 -9.40 -7.88
N ALA A 83 16.33 -9.87 -9.13
CA ALA A 83 17.11 -11.05 -9.53
C ALA A 83 18.62 -10.86 -9.33
N ALA A 84 19.16 -9.70 -9.73
CA ALA A 84 20.57 -9.39 -9.49
C ALA A 84 20.90 -9.29 -7.98
N PHE A 85 19.95 -8.84 -7.16
CA PHE A 85 20.14 -8.66 -5.72
C PHE A 85 20.15 -9.96 -4.92
N LEU A 86 19.74 -11.09 -5.50
CA LEU A 86 19.84 -12.41 -4.87
C LEU A 86 21.28 -12.81 -4.52
N HIS A 87 22.28 -12.17 -5.13
CA HIS A 87 23.71 -12.40 -4.89
C HIS A 87 24.40 -11.28 -4.10
N LEU A 88 23.64 -10.35 -3.49
CA LEU A 88 24.22 -9.24 -2.71
C LEU A 88 24.46 -9.55 -1.23
N THR A 89 23.96 -10.68 -0.74
CA THR A 89 24.13 -11.10 0.65
C THR A 89 24.82 -12.46 0.63
N ASP A 90 25.85 -12.62 1.46
CA ASP A 90 26.64 -13.86 1.58
C ASP A 90 25.80 -15.07 2.04
#